data_AF-A0A392S4V2-F1
#
_entry.id   AF-A0A392S4V2-F1
#
_cell.length_a   1.000
_cell.length_b   1.000
_cell.length_c   1.000
_cell.angle_alpha   90.00
_cell.angle_beta   90.00
_cell.angle_gamma   90.00
#
_symmetry.space_group_name_H-M   'P 1'
#
loop_
_entity.id
_entity.type
_entity.pdbx_description
1 polymer ?
#
loop_
_entity_poly.entity_id
_entity_poly.type
_entity_poly.pdbx_seq_one_letter_code
_entity_poly.pdbx_strand_id
1 'polypeptide(L)'
;MLYLGDGHIMATTGVQQGDPLGPLLFALVLHHLIHNIIDNCKLFLHAWYLDDETIIGDSAEVAKSLDIIRETGPGLGLHLNIRKMEIFWPSCDGSKL
;
A
#
# COMPACT_ATOMS: atom_id res chain seq x y z
N MET A 1 14.31 -17.10 5.54
CA MET A 1 15.49 -17.90 5.14
C MET A 1 15.20 -18.54 3.79
N LEU A 2 15.97 -18.22 2.76
CA LEU A 2 15.83 -18.83 1.44
C LEU A 2 16.77 -20.04 1.37
N TYR A 3 16.20 -21.22 1.12
CA TYR A 3 16.97 -22.46 0.98
C TYR A 3 17.25 -22.71 -0.50
N LEU A 4 18.52 -22.91 -0.86
CA LEU A 4 18.95 -23.22 -2.22
C LEU A 4 19.93 -24.40 -2.16
N GLY A 5 19.43 -25.61 -2.43
CA GLY A 5 20.20 -26.84 -2.22
C GLY A 5 20.60 -26.99 -0.75
N ASP A 6 21.89 -27.18 -0.49
CA ASP A 6 22.47 -27.28 0.86
C ASP A 6 22.83 -25.90 1.47
N GLY A 7 22.61 -24.81 0.73
CA GLY A 7 22.89 -23.45 1.16
C GLY A 7 21.66 -22.73 1.72
N HIS A 8 21.89 -21.78 2.63
CA HIS A 8 20.86 -20.85 3.11
C HIS A 8 21.29 -19.39 2.90
N ILE A 9 20.35 -18.58 2.40
CA ILE A 9 20.50 -17.13 2.30
C ILE A 9 19.61 -16.52 3.38
N MET A 10 20.22 -15.73 4.26
CA MET A 10 19.50 -14.98 5.29
C MET A 10 18.72 -13.84 4.64
N ALA A 11 17.42 -13.76 4.96
CA ALA A 11 16.61 -12.59 4.61
C ALA A 11 16.74 -11.57 5.74
N THR A 12 17.17 -10.35 5.42
CA THR A 12 17.38 -9.28 6.40
C THR A 12 16.10 -8.49 6.69
N THR A 13 15.11 -8.57 5.80
CA THR A 13 13.84 -7.82 5.86
C THR A 13 12.70 -8.63 5.27
N GLY A 14 11.48 -8.39 5.76
CA GLY A 14 10.26 -9.06 5.31
C GLY A 14 9.99 -10.39 6.00
N VAL A 15 8.81 -10.95 5.71
CA VAL A 15 8.33 -12.23 6.23
C VAL A 15 8.54 -13.32 5.18
N GLN A 16 8.79 -14.55 5.61
CA GLN A 16 9.04 -15.64 4.67
C GLN A 16 7.75 -16.08 3.99
N GLN A 17 7.80 -16.40 2.68
CA GLN A 17 6.65 -16.97 1.99
C GLN A 17 6.28 -18.32 2.60
N GLY A 18 5.00 -18.49 2.96
CA GLY A 18 4.53 -19.65 3.72
C GLY A 18 4.60 -19.49 5.24
N ASP A 19 5.08 -18.34 5.74
CA ASP A 19 4.91 -17.98 7.15
C ASP A 19 3.42 -17.68 7.42
N PRO A 20 2.75 -18.45 8.30
CA PRO A 20 1.35 -18.23 8.60
C PRO A 20 1.07 -16.86 9.24
N LEU A 21 2.08 -16.23 9.88
CA LEU A 21 1.95 -14.91 10.50
C LEU A 21 2.35 -13.77 9.57
N GLY A 22 2.98 -14.07 8.43
CA GLY A 22 3.45 -13.07 7.49
C GLY A 22 2.37 -12.06 7.07
N PRO A 23 1.20 -12.53 6.59
CA PRO A 23 0.10 -11.66 6.22
C PRO A 23 -0.43 -10.79 7.37
N LEU A 24 -0.47 -11.34 8.60
CA LEU A 24 -0.95 -10.61 9.77
C LEU A 24 -0.01 -9.45 10.14
N LEU A 25 1.30 -9.71 10.16
CA LEU A 25 2.30 -8.68 10.46
C LEU A 25 2.29 -7.57 9.41
N PHE A 26 2.13 -7.92 8.13
CA PHE A 26 1.96 -6.96 7.06
C PHE A 26 0.70 -6.11 7.26
N ALA A 27 -0.44 -6.75 7.55
CA ALA A 27 -1.71 -6.06 7.79
C ALA A 27 -1.63 -5.09 8.98
N LEU A 28 -0.90 -5.43 10.05
CA LEU A 28 -0.71 -4.54 11.20
C LEU A 28 0.07 -3.28 10.86
N VAL A 29 1.12 -3.39 10.04
CA VAL A 29 1.89 -2.23 9.56
C VAL A 29 1.03 -1.38 8.63
N LEU A 30 0.31 -2.02 7.70
CA LEU A 30 -0.61 -1.36 6.78
C LEU A 30 -1.74 -0.63 7.52
N HIS A 31 -2.22 -1.18 8.64
CA HIS A 31 -3.32 -0.61 9.41
C HIS A 31 -3.03 0.83 9.89
N HIS A 32 -1.80 1.12 10.33
CA HIS A 32 -1.41 2.50 10.71
C HIS A 32 -1.49 3.47 9.53
N LEU A 33 -1.08 3.03 8.34
CA LEU A 33 -1.15 3.82 7.12
C LEU A 33 -2.61 4.09 6.71
N ILE A 34 -3.45 3.05 6.74
CA ILE A 34 -4.88 3.14 6.43
C ILE A 34 -5.56 4.15 7.36
N HIS A 35 -5.29 4.08 8.66
CA HIS A 35 -5.88 5.00 9.63
C HIS A 35 -5.50 6.46 9.33
N ASN A 36 -4.22 6.70 9.00
CA ASN A 36 -3.75 8.03 8.63
C ASN A 36 -4.47 8.57 7.37
N ILE A 37 -4.75 7.71 6.38
CA ILE A 37 -5.48 8.09 5.17
C ILE A 37 -6.95 8.40 5.49
N ILE A 38 -7.62 7.57 6.28
CA ILE A 38 -9.04 7.77 6.64
C ILE A 38 -9.23 9.06 7.45
N ASP A 39 -8.30 9.37 8.36
CA ASP A 39 -8.38 10.58 9.18
C ASP A 39 -8.13 11.86 8.38
N ASN A 40 -7.34 11.78 7.31
CA ASN A 40 -6.91 12.94 6.53
C ASN A 40 -7.64 13.11 5.19
N CYS A 41 -8.28 12.08 4.65
CA CYS A 41 -8.91 12.10 3.33
C CYS A 41 -10.40 11.73 3.40
N LYS A 42 -11.22 12.42 2.60
CA LYS A 42 -12.64 12.10 2.41
C LYS A 42 -12.81 11.24 1.15
N LEU A 43 -12.70 9.93 1.34
CA LEU A 43 -12.82 8.94 0.27
C LEU A 43 -14.24 8.35 0.25
N PHE A 44 -14.75 8.06 -0.95
CA PHE A 44 -16.03 7.35 -1.13
C PHE A 44 -15.88 5.84 -0.91
N LEU A 45 -14.73 5.27 -1.28
CA LEU A 45 -14.38 3.88 -1.07
C LEU A 45 -12.90 3.76 -0.71
N HIS A 46 -12.59 2.92 0.28
CA HIS A 46 -11.24 2.49 0.60
C HIS A 46 -11.25 0.99 0.90
N ALA A 47 -10.88 0.17 -0.08
CA ALA A 47 -10.77 -1.27 0.06
C ALA A 47 -9.29 -1.67 0.08
N TRP A 48 -8.91 -2.47 1.07
CA TRP A 48 -7.53 -2.89 1.30
C TRP A 48 -7.50 -4.40 1.48
N TYR A 49 -6.79 -5.09 0.60
CA TYR A 49 -6.53 -6.52 0.72
C TYR A 49 -5.04 -6.77 0.57
N LEU A 50 -4.33 -6.83 1.71
CA LEU A 50 -2.87 -6.93 1.72
C LEU A 50 -2.24 -5.86 0.82
N ASP A 51 -1.50 -6.24 -0.21
CA ASP A 51 -0.83 -5.35 -1.16
C ASP A 51 -1.72 -4.86 -2.32
N ASP A 52 -2.99 -5.27 -2.35
CA ASP A 52 -3.99 -4.78 -3.30
C ASP A 52 -4.86 -3.69 -2.64
N GLU A 53 -4.56 -2.43 -2.94
CA GLU A 53 -5.39 -1.28 -2.55
C GLU A 53 -6.33 -0.80 -3.66
N THR A 54 -7.54 -0.40 -3.27
CA THR A 54 -8.50 0.30 -4.15
C THR A 54 -9.09 1.48 -3.42
N ILE A 55 -8.85 2.69 -3.95
CA ILE A 55 -9.32 3.94 -3.39
C ILE A 55 -10.16 4.68 -4.43
N ILE A 56 -11.32 5.17 -4.03
CA ILE A 56 -12.22 5.95 -4.89
C ILE A 56 -12.65 7.20 -4.12
N GLY A 57 -12.57 8.36 -4.76
CA GLY A 57 -12.87 9.67 -4.19
C GLY A 57 -12.78 10.77 -5.24
N ASP A 58 -12.94 12.01 -4.82
CA ASP A 58 -12.58 13.17 -5.64
C ASP A 58 -11.07 13.15 -5.99
N SER A 59 -10.65 13.73 -7.13
CA SER A 59 -9.23 13.74 -7.53
C SER A 59 -8.34 14.26 -6.42
N ALA A 60 -8.70 15.40 -5.85
CA ALA A 60 -7.90 16.04 -4.82
C ALA A 60 -7.69 15.11 -3.61
N GLU A 61 -8.72 14.36 -3.20
CA GLU A 61 -8.65 13.45 -2.06
C GLU A 61 -7.89 12.16 -2.40
N VAL A 62 -8.04 11.65 -3.62
CA VAL A 62 -7.27 10.49 -4.13
C VAL A 62 -5.79 10.85 -4.25
N ALA A 63 -5.44 12.00 -4.84
CA ALA A 63 -4.06 12.50 -4.89
C ALA A 63 -3.48 12.66 -3.49
N LYS A 64 -4.23 13.30 -2.57
CA LYS A 64 -3.81 13.46 -1.18
C LYS A 64 -3.55 12.12 -0.50
N SER A 65 -4.40 11.12 -0.72
CA SER A 65 -4.19 9.77 -0.17
C SER A 65 -2.91 9.13 -0.72
N LEU A 66 -2.64 9.32 -2.02
CA LEU A 66 -1.44 8.82 -2.67
C LEU A 66 -0.17 9.48 -2.11
N ASP A 67 -0.23 10.79 -1.85
CA ASP A 67 0.87 11.55 -1.24
C ASP A 67 1.17 11.04 0.18
N ILE A 68 0.13 10.79 0.99
CA ILE A 68 0.30 10.19 2.32
C ILE A 68 1.00 8.83 2.24
N ILE A 69 0.62 7.98 1.29
CA ILE A 69 1.27 6.66 1.08
C ILE A 69 2.73 6.85 0.67
N ARG A 70 3.00 7.79 -0.22
CA ARG A 70 4.36 8.06 -0.72
C ARG A 70 5.28 8.63 0.37
N GLU A 71 4.76 9.46 1.26
CA GLU A 71 5.53 10.08 2.34
C GLU A 71 5.69 9.15 3.56
N THR A 72 4.61 8.50 3.99
CA THR A 72 4.60 7.68 5.22
C THR A 72 5.04 6.24 4.96
N GLY A 73 4.74 5.69 3.78
CA GLY A 73 5.01 4.31 3.41
C GLY A 73 6.46 3.89 3.59
N PRO A 74 7.47 4.65 3.09
CA PRO A 74 8.87 4.27 3.22
C PRO A 74 9.35 4.10 4.67
N GLY A 75 8.80 4.88 5.61
CA GLY A 75 9.10 4.73 7.05
C GLY A 75 8.56 3.43 7.65
N LEU A 76 7.58 2.81 7.01
CA LEU A 76 6.97 1.53 7.36
C LEU A 76 7.54 0.37 6.52
N GLY A 77 8.49 0.62 5.62
CA GLY A 77 9.00 -0.36 4.66
C GLY A 77 8.03 -0.67 3.52
N LEU A 78 7.00 0.15 3.31
CA LEU A 78 6.04 0.04 2.23
C LEU A 78 6.42 0.96 1.08
N HIS A 79 6.48 0.42 -0.13
CA HIS A 79 6.84 1.18 -1.33
C HIS A 79 5.76 1.05 -2.39
N LEU A 80 5.24 2.19 -2.80
CA LEU A 80 4.22 2.29 -3.84
C LEU A 80 4.78 1.80 -5.18
N ASN A 81 4.10 0.85 -5.82
CA ASN A 81 4.49 0.37 -7.13
C ASN A 81 3.71 1.08 -8.24
N ILE A 82 4.20 2.25 -8.64
CA ILE A 82 3.59 3.11 -9.67
C ILE A 82 3.33 2.34 -10.98
N ARG A 83 4.15 1.33 -11.32
CA ARG A 83 3.99 0.57 -12.58
C ARG A 83 2.79 -0.38 -12.58
N LYS A 84 2.32 -0.78 -11.40
CA LYS A 84 1.16 -1.67 -11.24
C LYS A 84 -0.14 -0.91 -10.99
N MET A 85 -0.07 0.41 -10.80
CA MET A 85 -1.23 1.21 -10.48
C MET A 85 -2.07 1.51 -11.72
N GLU A 86 -3.39 1.43 -11.54
CA GLU A 86 -4.37 1.86 -12.51
C GLU A 86 -5.11 3.07 -11.95
N ILE A 87 -5.12 4.18 -12.69
CA ILE A 87 -5.86 5.39 -12.34
C ILE A 87 -7.02 5.49 -13.32
N PHE A 88 -8.23 5.43 -12.80
CA PHE A 88 -9.45 5.59 -13.59
C PHE A 88 -10.15 6.90 -13.24
N TRP A 89 -10.41 7.71 -14.27
CA TRP A 89 -11.00 9.04 -14.13
C TRP A 89 -12.13 9.22 -15.17
N PRO A 90 -13.39 8.91 -14.83
CA PRO A 90 -14.48 8.85 -15.82
C PRO A 90 -14.98 10.22 -16.31
N SER A 91 -14.78 11.29 -15.52
CA SER A 91 -15.26 12.65 -15.83
C SER A 91 -14.09 13.62 -15.79
N CYS A 92 -13.39 13.82 -16.92
CA CYS A 92 -12.27 14.78 -17.04
C CYS A 92 -12.72 16.24 -16.79
N ASP A 93 -12.82 16.65 -15.53
CA ASP A 93 -13.19 18.02 -15.14
C ASP A 93 -12.03 19.04 -15.30
N GLY A 94 -10.96 18.68 -16.02
CA GLY A 94 -9.80 19.54 -16.29
C GLY A 94 -8.79 19.65 -15.14
N SER A 95 -9.12 19.17 -13.94
CA SER A 95 -8.23 19.06 -12.78
C SER A 95 -7.35 17.81 -12.92
N LYS A 96 -6.04 17.98 -13.19
CA LYS A 96 -5.09 16.86 -13.14
C LYS A 96 -4.73 16.53 -11.69
N LEU A 97 -4.66 15.22 -11.40
CA LEU A 97 -4.01 14.62 -10.22
C LEU A 97 -2.52 14.96 -10.18
#